data_AF-A0A529W074-F1
#
_entry.id   AF-A0A529W074-F1
#
_cell.length_a   1.000
_cell.length_b   1.000
_cell.length_c   1.000
_cell.angle_alpha   90.00
_cell.angle_beta   90.00
_cell.angle_gamma   90.00
#
_symmetry.space_group_name_H-M   'P 1'
#
loop_
_entity.id
_entity.type
_entity.pdbx_description
1 polymer ?
#
loop_
_entity_poly.entity_id
_entity_poly.type
_entity_poly.pdbx_seq_one_letter_code
_entity_poly.pdbx_strand_id
1 'polypeptide(L)' 'MAKLDESRPFIPVRIAVLTVSDTRSLADDKSGQTLADRITQAGHTLAARDIVTDDREKIRDKVLGWSQDDNIDVVITTG' A
#
# COMPACT_ATOMS: atom_id res chain seq x y z
N MET A 1 23.03 5.47 -11.09
CA MET A 1 22.24 5.20 -9.88
C MET A 1 23.11 5.52 -8.66
N ALA A 2 22.61 6.30 -7.70
CA ALA A 2 23.33 6.51 -6.45
C ALA A 2 23.44 5.16 -5.71
N LYS A 3 24.63 4.79 -5.24
CA LYS A 3 24.80 3.60 -4.40
C LYS A 3 24.11 3.85 -3.06
N LEU A 4 23.38 2.85 -2.57
CA LEU A 4 22.85 2.85 -1.21
C LEU A 4 24.04 2.78 -0.23
N ASP A 5 23.97 3.58 0.83
CA ASP A 5 24.87 3.46 1.97
C ASP A 5 24.36 2.36 2.90
N GLU A 6 24.94 1.16 2.76
CA GLU A 6 24.55 -0.04 3.52
C GLU A 6 24.91 0.04 5.01
N SER A 7 25.64 1.07 5.45
CA SER A 7 25.95 1.29 6.88
C SER A 7 24.78 1.91 7.65
N ARG A 8 23.80 2.49 6.94
CA ARG A 8 22.65 3.13 7.58
C ARG A 8 21.67 2.07 8.09
N PRO A 9 21.11 2.24 9.30
CA PRO A 9 20.09 1.34 9.78
C PRO A 9 18.87 1.38 8.87
N PHE A 10 18.30 0.20 8.60
CA PHE A 10 17.02 0.09 7.92
C PHE A 10 15.90 0.63 8.83
N ILE A 11 15.09 1.54 8.31
CA ILE A 11 13.94 2.11 9.01
C ILE A 11 12.68 1.59 8.31
N PRO A 12 11.91 0.67 8.93
CA PRO A 12 10.66 0.22 8.36
C PRO A 12 9.67 1.38 8.28
N VAL A 13 8.86 1.40 7.23
CA VAL A 13 7.73 2.32 7.08
C VAL A 13 6.45 1.53 7.00
N ARG A 14 5.34 2.18 7.36
CA ARG A 14 4.00 1.64 7.42
C ARG A 14 3.28 1.95 6.12
N ILE A 15 3.01 0.92 5.33
CA ILE A 15 2.52 1.04 3.96
C ILE A 15 1.08 0.55 3.90
N ALA A 16 0.21 1.36 3.30
CA ALA A 16 -1.15 0.99 2.97
C ALA A 16 -1.28 0.68 1.46
N VAL A 17 -2.00 -0.39 1.12
CA VAL A 17 -2.22 -0.83 -0.27
C VAL A 17 -3.69 -0.72 -0.64
N LEU A 18 -4.00 0.09 -1.65
CA LEU A 18 -5.35 0.22 -2.22
C LEU A 18 -5.42 -0.43 -3.60
N THR A 19 -6.26 -1.44 -3.75
CA THR A 19 -6.60 -1.98 -5.07
C THR A 19 -7.84 -1.27 -5.61
N VAL A 20 -7.78 -0.77 -6.84
CA VAL A 20 -8.90 -0.17 -7.57
C VAL A 20 -9.40 -1.18 -8.60
N SER A 21 -10.58 -1.75 -8.39
CA SER A 21 -11.13 -2.73 -9.31
C SER A 21 -12.65 -2.88 -9.14
N ASP A 22 -13.37 -2.98 -10.25
CA ASP A 22 -14.82 -3.23 -10.24
C ASP A 22 -15.18 -4.69 -10.05
N THR A 23 -14.25 -5.61 -10.33
CA THR A 23 -14.52 -7.05 -10.41
C THR A 23 -13.80 -7.87 -9.37
N ARG A 24 -12.69 -7.36 -8.81
CA ARG A 24 -11.90 -8.10 -7.82
C ARG A 24 -12.46 -7.94 -6.41
N SER A 25 -12.23 -8.98 -5.63
CA SER A 25 -12.37 -9.06 -4.18
C SER A 25 -10.99 -9.30 -3.55
N LEU A 26 -10.90 -9.28 -2.22
CA LEU A 26 -9.65 -9.60 -1.53
C LEU A 26 -9.12 -11.01 -1.84
N ALA A 27 -10.00 -11.95 -2.19
CA ALA A 27 -9.65 -13.34 -2.46
C ALA A 27 -8.93 -13.53 -3.81
N ASP A 28 -9.20 -12.68 -4.79
CA ASP A 28 -8.65 -12.75 -6.15
C ASP A 28 -7.81 -11.52 -6.53
N ASP A 29 -7.58 -10.61 -5.59
CA ASP A 29 -6.66 -9.49 -5.70
C ASP A 29 -5.18 -9.93 -5.63
N LYS A 30 -4.70 -10.47 -6.76
CA LYS A 30 -3.31 -10.93 -6.93
C LYS A 30 -2.29 -9.79 -6.83
N SER A 31 -2.61 -8.62 -7.38
CA SER A 31 -1.70 -7.48 -7.38
C SER A 31 -1.53 -6.91 -5.97
N GLY A 32 -2.63 -6.69 -5.25
CA GLY A 32 -2.56 -6.25 -3.85
C GLY A 32 -1.90 -7.29 -2.95
N GLN A 33 -2.11 -8.59 -3.18
CA GLN A 33 -1.39 -9.64 -2.45
C GLN A 33 0.11 -9.60 -2.75
N THR A 34 0.50 -9.47 -4.01
CA THR A 34 1.91 -9.38 -4.42
C THR A 34 2.60 -8.18 -3.77
N LEU A 35 1.91 -7.04 -3.67
CA LEU A 35 2.43 -5.85 -3.00
C LEU A 35 2.57 -6.08 -1.50
N ALA A 36 1.56 -6.64 -0.84
CA ALA A 36 1.59 -7.00 0.57
C ALA A 36 2.77 -7.93 0.92
N ASP A 37 3.00 -8.95 0.10
CA ASP A 37 4.09 -9.89 0.27
C ASP A 37 5.45 -9.18 0.10
N ARG A 38 5.61 -8.35 -0.93
CA ARG A 38 6.86 -7.60 -1.16
C ARG A 38 7.16 -6.59 -0.06
N ILE A 39 6.13 -5.92 0.46
CA ILE A 39 6.25 -4.97 1.58
C ILE A 39 6.82 -5.68 2.80
N THR A 40 6.21 -6.81 3.18
CA THR A 40 6.63 -7.57 4.36
C THR A 40 7.99 -8.24 4.16
N GLN A 41 8.26 -8.80 2.98
CA GLN A 41 9.56 -9.39 2.62
C GLN A 41 10.70 -8.38 2.62
N ALA A 42 10.43 -7.12 2.26
CA ALA A 42 11.41 -6.04 2.32
C ALA A 42 11.65 -5.50 3.75
N GLY A 43 10.94 -6.01 4.76
CA GLY A 43 11.07 -5.60 6.16
C GLY A 43 10.18 -4.41 6.55
N HIS A 44 9.32 -3.92 5.66
CA HIS A 44 8.34 -2.87 5.97
C HIS A 44 7.08 -3.45 6.63
N THR A 45 6.20 -2.58 7.12
CA THR A 45 4.94 -2.97 7.76
C THR A 45 3.77 -2.74 6.80
N LEU A 46 2.95 -3.77 6.56
CA LEU A 46 1.65 -3.58 5.89
C LEU A 46 0.65 -3.06 6.92
N ALA A 47 0.38 -1.76 6.91
CA ALA A 47 -0.49 -1.11 7.89
C ALA A 47 -1.97 -1.22 7.55
N ALA A 48 -2.31 -1.19 6.26
CA ALA A 48 -3.67 -1.36 5.78
C ALA A 48 -3.69 -1.98 4.39
N ARG A 49 -4.78 -2.66 4.06
CA ARG A 49 -5.08 -3.13 2.71
C ARG A 49 -6.57 -3.04 2.47
N ASP A 50 -6.96 -2.51 1.32
CA ASP A 50 -8.37 -2.36 0.96
C ASP A 50 -8.59 -2.39 -0.55
N ILE A 51 -9.85 -2.57 -0.96
CA ILE A 51 -10.28 -2.55 -2.35
C ILE A 51 -11.44 -1.57 -2.53
N VAL A 52 -11.36 -0.73 -3.56
CA VAL A 52 -12.47 0.14 -3.99
C VAL A 52 -12.78 -0.10 -5.46
N THR A 53 -14.02 0.14 -5.87
CA THR A 53 -14.39 0.20 -7.29
C THR A 53 -13.72 1.38 -7.98
N ASP A 54 -13.70 1.42 -9.31
CA ASP A 54 -13.13 2.52 -10.09
C ASP A 54 -14.05 3.76 -10.07
N ASP A 55 -14.18 4.32 -8.86
CA ASP A 55 -14.99 5.46 -8.53
C ASP A 55 -14.11 6.53 -7.89
N ARG A 56 -14.11 7.72 -8.49
CA ARG A 56 -13.25 8.83 -8.09
C ARG A 56 -13.46 9.24 -6.63
N GLU A 57 -14.70 9.24 -6.14
CA GLU A 57 -15.00 9.66 -4.78
C GLU A 57 -14.52 8.60 -3.79
N LYS A 58 -14.78 7.32 -4.05
CA LYS A 58 -14.29 6.22 -3.20
C LYS A 58 -12.76 6.18 -3.11
N ILE A 59 -12.07 6.34 -4.25
CA ILE A 59 -10.60 6.39 -4.27
C ILE A 59 -10.11 7.58 -3.46
N ARG A 60 -10.67 8.78 -3.69
CA ARG A 60 -10.29 10.00 -2.98
C ARG A 60 -10.49 9.86 -1.47
N ASP A 61 -11.65 9.40 -1.04
CA ASP A 61 -11.99 9.32 0.37
C ASP A 61 -11.11 8.31 1.10
N LYS A 62 -10.77 7.19 0.45
CA LYS A 62 -9.85 6.20 1.00
C LYS A 62 -8.44 6.76 1.15
N VAL A 63 -7.90 7.37 0.09
CA VAL A 63 -6.54 7.93 0.10
C VAL A 63 -6.44 9.10 1.08
N LEU A 64 -7.43 9.99 1.14
CA LEU A 64 -7.45 11.11 2.07
C LEU A 64 -7.55 10.65 3.53
N GLY A 65 -8.38 9.63 3.80
CA GLY A 65 -8.47 9.04 5.13
C GLY A 65 -7.14 8.47 5.59
N TRP A 66 -6.43 7.75 4.71
CA TRP A 66 -5.11 7.21 5.02
C TRP A 66 -4.01 8.28 5.10
N SER A 67 -4.09 9.36 4.33
CA SER A 67 -3.09 10.44 4.44
C SER A 67 -3.17 11.23 5.74
N GLN A 68 -4.27 11.09 6.48
CA GLN A 68 -4.51 11.72 7.78
C GLN A 68 -4.30 10.74 8.95
N ASP A 69 -3.98 9.48 8.67
CA ASP A 69 -3.71 8.47 9.67
C ASP A 69 -2.23 8.48 10.03
N ASP A 70 -1.92 8.87 11.27
CA ASP A 70 -0.56 8.86 11.81
C ASP A 70 0.07 7.45 11.84
N ASN A 71 -0.69 6.40 11.54
CA ASN A 71 -0.23 5.02 11.38
C ASN A 71 0.18 4.63 9.96
N ILE A 72 0.07 5.54 8.98
CA ILE A 72 0.38 5.27 7.58
C ILE A 72 1.42 6.28 7.09
N ASP A 73 2.58 5.77 6.65
CA ASP A 73 3.65 6.59 6.11
C ASP A 73 3.58 6.69 4.57
N VAL A 74 3.04 5.65 3.92
CA VAL A 74 3.00 5.52 2.45
C VAL A 74 1.68 4.90 2.01
N VAL A 75 1.08 5.44 0.95
CA VAL A 75 -0.06 4.84 0.25
C VAL A 75 0.38 4.40 -1.15
N ILE A 76 0.13 3.13 -1.50
CA ILE A 76 0.37 2.57 -2.83
C ILE A 76 -0.97 2.13 -3.43
N THR A 77 -1.29 2.62 -4.62
CA THR A 77 -2.48 2.21 -5.36
C THR A 77 -2.13 1.26 -6.51
N THR A 78 -2.97 0.27 -6.79
CA THR A 78 -2.87 -0.60 -7.98
C THR A 78 -4.25 -0.79 -8.60
N GLY A 79 -4.35 -0.89 -9.93
CA GLY A 79 -5.58 -1.24 -10.66
C GLY A 79 -5.36 -2.44 -11.57
#